data_AF-A0A925RIA0-F1
#
_entry.id   AF-A0A925RIA0-F1
#
_cell.length_a   1.000
_cell.length_b   1.000
_cell.length_c   1.000
_cell.angle_alpha   90.00
_cell.angle_beta   90.00
_cell.angle_gamma   90.00
#
_symmetry.space_group_name_H-M   'P 1'
#
loop_
_entity.id
_entity.type
_entity.pdbx_description
1 polymer ?
#
loop_
_entity_poly.entity_id
_entity_poly.type
_entity_poly.pdbx_seq_one_letter_code
_entity_poly.pdbx_strand_id
1 'polypeptide(L)'
;MGRFRWLVRLAIAAALAVALTQQTSAQTKTRSGVLLLNQVRALTTRSTTLSSGKLADLQTDPNFAGGAFQAIVDDAATILSNYTVVSRGGYFPENRGILRERQLTVVEAVYRIYSLPDGNELFLYRTPTENTSAYFIRKKS
;
A
#
# COMPACT_ATOMS: atom_id res chain seq x y z
N MET A 1 5.06 -48.00 -27.59
CA MET A 1 5.00 -47.18 -26.37
C MET A 1 5.21 -45.70 -26.75
N GLY A 2 4.16 -44.89 -26.86
CA GLY A 2 4.36 -43.50 -27.35
C GLY A 2 3.19 -42.53 -27.21
N ARG A 3 2.00 -42.99 -26.79
CA ARG A 3 0.77 -42.17 -26.81
C ARG A 3 0.38 -41.56 -25.46
N PHE A 4 0.98 -42.02 -24.34
CA PHE A 4 0.65 -41.56 -22.99
C PHE A 4 1.40 -40.29 -22.54
N ARG A 5 2.47 -39.89 -23.22
CA ARG A 5 3.29 -38.72 -22.83
C ARG A 5 2.72 -37.36 -23.28
N TRP A 6 1.72 -37.37 -24.16
CA TRP A 6 1.13 -36.13 -24.71
C TRP A 6 0.02 -35.55 -23.83
N LEU A 7 -0.78 -36.39 -23.16
CA LEU A 7 -1.91 -35.93 -22.36
C LEU A 7 -1.50 -35.21 -21.06
N VAL A 8 -0.36 -35.60 -20.47
CA VAL A 8 0.14 -34.96 -19.23
C VAL A 8 0.68 -33.54 -19.49
N ARG A 9 1.21 -33.27 -20.69
CA ARG A 9 1.74 -31.94 -21.04
C ARG A 9 0.66 -30.89 -21.28
N LEU A 10 -0.51 -31.32 -21.75
CA LEU A 10 -1.68 -30.42 -21.94
C LEU A 10 -2.31 -30.00 -20.62
N ALA A 11 -2.36 -30.89 -19.62
CA ALA A 11 -2.91 -30.57 -18.30
C ALA A 11 -2.04 -29.54 -17.54
N ILE A 12 -0.71 -29.63 -17.66
CA ILE A 12 0.22 -28.69 -17.02
C ILE A 12 0.17 -27.30 -17.69
N ALA A 13 0.05 -27.24 -19.01
CA ALA A 13 -0.08 -25.98 -19.74
C ALA A 13 -1.39 -25.24 -19.43
N ALA A 14 -2.50 -25.97 -19.24
CA ALA A 14 -3.78 -25.38 -18.85
C ALA A 14 -3.78 -24.86 -17.40
N ALA A 15 -3.14 -25.55 -16.46
CA ALA A 15 -3.01 -25.07 -15.08
C ALA A 15 -2.12 -23.82 -14.96
N LEU A 16 -1.05 -23.72 -15.77
CA LEU A 16 -0.21 -22.52 -15.86
C LEU A 16 -0.91 -21.36 -16.56
N ALA A 17 -1.77 -21.61 -17.54
CA ALA A 17 -2.55 -20.56 -18.20
C ALA A 17 -3.62 -19.94 -17.28
N VAL A 18 -4.27 -20.76 -16.44
CA VAL A 18 -5.28 -20.26 -15.48
C VAL A 18 -4.64 -19.45 -14.34
N ALA A 19 -3.40 -19.75 -13.97
CA ALA A 19 -2.65 -18.93 -13.01
C ALA A 19 -2.19 -17.57 -13.59
N LEU A 20 -1.98 -17.47 -14.91
CA LEU A 20 -1.52 -16.24 -15.57
C LEU A 20 -2.64 -15.25 -15.94
N THR A 21 -3.92 -15.65 -15.84
CA THR A 21 -5.05 -14.77 -16.17
C THR A 21 -5.78 -14.25 -14.94
N GLN A 22 -5.13 -14.14 -13.78
CA GLN A 22 -5.57 -13.16 -12.79
C GLN A 22 -5.23 -11.78 -13.36
N GLN A 23 -6.19 -11.24 -14.11
CA GLN A 23 -6.19 -9.87 -14.60
C GLN A 23 -5.99 -8.95 -13.40
N THR A 24 -4.76 -8.51 -13.21
CA THR A 24 -4.38 -7.54 -12.17
C THR A 24 -5.18 -6.29 -12.45
N SER A 25 -6.16 -6.02 -11.61
CA SER A 25 -7.01 -4.86 -11.77
C SER A 25 -6.30 -3.70 -11.07
N ALA A 26 -6.09 -2.61 -11.79
CA ALA A 26 -5.45 -1.43 -11.22
C ALA A 26 -6.30 -0.93 -10.04
N GLN A 27 -5.76 -0.97 -8.82
CA GLN A 27 -6.40 -0.33 -7.70
C GLN A 27 -6.53 1.17 -7.94
N THR A 28 -7.60 1.78 -7.42
CA THR A 28 -7.84 3.22 -7.56
C THR A 28 -7.47 3.93 -6.28
N LYS A 29 -6.60 4.94 -6.36
CA LYS A 29 -6.33 5.83 -5.22
C LYS A 29 -7.59 6.63 -4.91
N THR A 30 -8.16 6.44 -3.73
CA THR A 30 -9.39 7.13 -3.30
C THR A 30 -9.11 8.35 -2.43
N ARG A 31 -8.03 8.31 -1.63
CA ARG A 31 -7.71 9.40 -0.70
C ARG A 31 -6.22 9.49 -0.42
N SER A 32 -5.76 10.66 0.00
CA SER A 32 -4.45 10.85 0.62
C SER A 32 -4.48 12.00 1.62
N GLY A 33 -3.52 12.02 2.54
CA GLY A 33 -3.35 13.13 3.46
C GLY A 33 -2.25 12.86 4.48
N VAL A 34 -2.29 13.62 5.56
CA VAL A 34 -1.40 13.50 6.72
C VAL A 34 -2.26 13.19 7.95
N LEU A 35 -1.81 12.27 8.78
CA LEU A 35 -2.39 11.97 10.09
C LEU A 35 -1.28 11.88 11.13
N LEU A 36 -1.64 12.01 12.40
CA LEU A 36 -0.72 11.64 13.47
C LEU A 36 -0.53 10.12 13.46
N LEU A 37 0.69 9.67 13.73
CA LEU A 37 1.04 8.25 13.71
C LEU A 37 0.20 7.44 14.72
N ASN A 38 -0.15 8.02 15.86
CA ASN A 38 -1.05 7.38 16.83
C ASN A 38 -2.46 7.15 16.27
N GLN A 39 -2.98 8.05 15.43
CA GLN A 39 -4.28 7.90 14.77
C GLN A 39 -4.20 6.76 13.74
N VAL A 40 -3.12 6.67 12.95
CA VAL A 40 -2.91 5.57 12.01
C VAL A 40 -2.84 4.24 12.75
N ARG A 41 -2.08 4.16 13.85
CA ARG A 41 -2.01 2.96 14.71
C ARG A 41 -3.37 2.61 15.33
N ALA A 42 -4.19 3.58 15.67
CA ALA A 42 -5.54 3.32 16.16
C ALA A 42 -6.47 2.80 15.04
N LEU A 43 -6.23 3.16 13.77
CA LEU A 43 -6.94 2.58 12.63
C LEU A 43 -6.53 1.12 12.38
N THR A 44 -5.24 0.81 12.52
CA THR A 44 -4.74 -0.56 12.27
C THR A 44 -5.30 -1.58 13.26
N THR A 45 -5.64 -1.17 14.49
CA THR A 45 -6.20 -2.08 15.52
C THR A 45 -7.72 -2.25 15.47
N ARG A 46 -8.41 -1.62 14.51
CA ARG A 46 -9.87 -1.76 14.39
C ARG A 46 -10.27 -3.16 13.94
N SER A 47 -11.47 -3.59 14.34
CA SER A 47 -12.07 -4.87 13.91
C SER A 47 -12.33 -4.98 12.41
N THR A 48 -12.31 -3.85 11.68
CA THR A 48 -12.43 -3.83 10.21
C THR A 48 -11.11 -4.11 9.51
N THR A 49 -9.98 -4.06 10.20
CA THR A 49 -8.67 -4.39 9.66
C THR A 49 -8.54 -5.90 9.49
N LEU A 50 -8.20 -6.33 8.28
CA LEU A 50 -8.04 -7.73 7.90
C LEU A 50 -6.60 -8.19 8.05
N SER A 51 -5.64 -7.33 7.71
CA SER A 51 -4.21 -7.60 7.81
C SER A 51 -3.40 -6.30 7.86
N SER A 52 -2.14 -6.41 8.29
CA SER A 52 -1.19 -5.30 8.33
C SER A 52 0.24 -5.81 8.26
N GLY A 53 1.14 -5.02 7.67
CA GLY A 53 2.54 -5.41 7.50
C GLY A 53 3.42 -4.27 7.02
N LYS A 54 4.67 -4.60 6.66
CA LYS A 54 5.55 -3.69 5.93
C LYS A 54 5.30 -3.87 4.43
N LEU A 55 5.63 -2.86 3.62
CA LEU A 55 5.39 -2.91 2.17
C LEU A 55 5.94 -4.17 1.48
N ALA A 56 7.06 -4.70 1.98
CA ALA A 56 7.65 -5.94 1.46
C ALA A 56 6.73 -7.17 1.61
N ASP A 57 5.86 -7.18 2.62
CA ASP A 57 4.97 -8.31 2.91
C ASP A 57 3.67 -8.28 2.08
N LEU A 58 3.36 -7.13 1.48
CA LEU A 58 2.08 -6.88 0.80
C LEU A 58 1.84 -7.83 -0.37
N GLN A 59 2.87 -8.17 -1.14
CA GLN A 59 2.73 -9.07 -2.30
C GLN A 59 2.23 -10.46 -1.90
N THR A 60 2.57 -10.90 -0.69
CA THR A 60 2.21 -12.22 -0.14
C THR A 60 1.00 -12.15 0.79
N ASP A 61 0.41 -10.98 1.01
CA ASP A 61 -0.75 -10.82 1.87
C ASP A 61 -2.00 -11.43 1.19
N PRO A 62 -2.67 -12.42 1.83
CA PRO A 62 -3.85 -13.04 1.24
C PRO A 62 -5.02 -12.08 1.03
N ASN A 63 -5.06 -10.93 1.74
CA ASN A 63 -6.09 -9.91 1.56
C ASN A 63 -5.74 -8.87 0.49
N PHE A 64 -4.55 -8.95 -0.13
CA PHE A 64 -4.17 -8.12 -1.28
C PHE A 64 -4.50 -8.81 -2.61
N ALA A 65 -5.73 -9.32 -2.73
CA ALA A 65 -6.14 -10.09 -3.89
C ALA A 65 -6.40 -9.20 -5.12
N GLY A 66 -5.74 -9.51 -6.24
CA GLY A 66 -5.97 -8.86 -7.53
C GLY A 66 -5.39 -7.45 -7.70
N GLY A 67 -4.72 -6.91 -6.66
CA GLY A 67 -4.09 -5.60 -6.70
C GLY A 67 -2.77 -5.58 -7.50
N ALA A 68 -2.49 -4.45 -8.16
CA ALA A 68 -1.24 -4.16 -8.83
C ALA A 68 -0.15 -3.78 -7.82
N PHE A 69 0.59 -4.78 -7.30
CA PHE A 69 1.68 -4.59 -6.34
C PHE A 69 2.72 -3.55 -6.78
N GLN A 70 3.21 -3.65 -8.02
CA GLN A 70 4.24 -2.74 -8.53
C GLN A 70 3.80 -1.27 -8.49
N ALA A 71 2.53 -0.99 -8.81
CA ALA A 71 2.00 0.37 -8.74
C ALA A 71 1.98 0.91 -7.30
N ILE A 72 1.74 0.05 -6.29
CA ILE A 72 1.87 0.46 -4.88
C ILE A 72 3.32 0.74 -4.51
N VAL A 73 4.26 -0.09 -4.97
CA VAL A 73 5.70 0.10 -4.69
C VAL A 73 6.21 1.40 -5.28
N ASP A 74 5.88 1.69 -6.55
CA ASP A 74 6.28 2.92 -7.23
C ASP A 74 5.70 4.16 -6.54
N ASP A 75 4.44 4.07 -6.12
CA ASP A 75 3.76 5.12 -5.39
C ASP A 75 4.34 5.31 -3.98
N ALA A 76 4.66 4.23 -3.28
CA ALA A 76 5.30 4.24 -1.96
C ALA A 76 6.70 4.86 -1.99
N ALA A 77 7.45 4.70 -3.08
CA ALA A 77 8.75 5.33 -3.27
C ALA A 77 8.69 6.86 -3.23
N THR A 78 7.56 7.43 -3.66
CA THR A 78 7.35 8.89 -3.77
C THR A 78 6.43 9.46 -2.69
N ILE A 79 6.01 8.66 -1.71
CA ILE A 79 4.98 9.05 -0.75
C ILE A 79 5.35 10.30 0.08
N LEU A 80 6.64 10.47 0.39
CA LEU A 80 7.16 11.60 1.16
C LEU A 80 7.75 12.74 0.30
N SER A 81 7.86 12.57 -1.03
CA SER A 81 8.67 13.46 -1.88
C SER A 81 8.22 14.93 -1.90
N ASN A 82 6.96 15.20 -1.57
CA ASN A 82 6.42 16.57 -1.53
C ASN A 82 6.49 17.23 -0.15
N TYR A 83 7.12 16.58 0.83
CA TYR A 83 7.17 17.03 2.21
C TYR A 83 8.59 17.34 2.65
N THR A 84 8.71 18.33 3.53
CA THR A 84 9.95 18.67 4.24
C THR A 84 9.77 18.33 5.71
N VAL A 85 10.70 17.55 6.26
CA VAL A 85 10.68 17.17 7.67
C VAL A 85 11.07 18.38 8.52
N VAL A 86 10.22 18.75 9.47
CA VAL A 86 10.45 19.88 10.38
C VAL A 86 10.35 19.42 11.85
N SER A 87 11.03 20.13 12.74
CA SER A 87 10.97 19.84 14.19
C SER A 87 9.60 20.15 14.79
N ARG A 88 8.92 21.19 14.30
CA ARG A 88 7.59 21.61 14.72
C ARG A 88 6.86 22.25 13.54
N GLY A 89 5.59 21.87 13.34
CA GLY A 89 4.77 22.41 12.26
C GLY A 89 4.21 23.78 12.63
N GLY A 90 4.25 24.74 11.71
CA GLY A 90 3.74 26.09 11.92
C GLY A 90 4.59 27.19 11.27
N TYR A 91 4.26 28.43 11.61
CA TYR A 91 4.97 29.62 11.16
C TYR A 91 6.11 29.95 12.12
N PHE A 92 7.20 29.21 12.01
CA PHE A 92 8.41 29.42 12.79
C PHE A 92 9.56 29.91 11.90
N PRO A 93 10.54 30.69 12.42
CA PRO A 93 11.67 31.18 11.64
C PRO A 93 12.43 30.08 10.90
N GLU A 94 12.62 28.92 11.53
CA GLU A 94 13.27 27.74 10.95
C GLU A 94 12.49 27.09 9.78
N ASN A 95 11.20 27.38 9.65
CA ASN A 95 10.34 26.85 8.57
C ASN A 95 10.17 27.84 7.42
N ARG A 96 10.92 28.95 7.41
CA ARG A 96 10.79 30.01 6.38
C ARG A 96 11.01 29.44 4.98
N GLY A 97 10.05 29.68 4.09
CA GLY A 97 10.07 29.18 2.70
C GLY A 97 9.44 27.79 2.51
N ILE A 98 9.02 27.12 3.59
CA ILE A 98 8.32 25.83 3.53
C ILE A 98 6.81 26.08 3.71
N LEU A 99 6.03 25.79 2.67
CA LEU A 99 4.57 25.86 2.73
C LEU A 99 4.01 24.98 3.85
N ARG A 100 2.99 25.44 4.57
CA ARG A 100 2.49 24.79 5.79
C ARG A 100 2.01 23.35 5.54
N GLU A 101 1.40 23.12 4.39
CA GLU A 101 0.90 21.83 3.91
C GLU A 101 2.00 20.86 3.46
N ARG A 102 3.23 21.36 3.27
CA ARG A 102 4.42 20.56 2.96
C ARG A 102 5.30 20.30 4.19
N GLN A 103 5.01 20.92 5.32
CA GLN A 103 5.71 20.65 6.57
C GLN A 103 5.20 19.34 7.16
N LEU A 104 6.12 18.42 7.48
CA LEU A 104 5.81 17.13 8.08
C LEU A 104 6.67 16.93 9.33
N THR A 105 6.06 16.58 10.44
CA THR A 105 6.77 16.29 11.70
C THR A 105 7.05 14.80 11.85
N VAL A 106 7.99 14.45 12.73
CA VAL A 106 8.38 13.04 12.98
C VAL A 106 7.26 12.17 13.59
N VAL A 107 6.22 12.80 14.15
CA VAL A 107 5.05 12.11 14.73
C VAL A 107 3.89 11.97 13.75
N GLU A 108 4.04 12.49 12.53
CA GLU A 108 3.05 12.40 11.47
C GLU A 108 3.40 11.30 10.48
N ALA A 109 2.36 10.80 9.81
CA ALA A 109 2.46 9.84 8.72
C ALA A 109 1.68 10.37 7.52
N VAL A 110 2.31 10.31 6.35
CA VAL A 110 1.61 10.53 5.08
C VAL A 110 0.93 9.22 4.70
N TYR A 111 -0.35 9.30 4.35
CA TYR A 111 -1.13 8.13 3.97
C TYR A 111 -1.77 8.26 2.60
N ARG A 112 -2.03 7.12 1.98
CA ARG A 112 -2.78 6.94 0.73
C ARG A 112 -3.72 5.76 0.89
N ILE A 113 -4.96 5.91 0.44
CA ILE A 113 -5.98 4.87 0.47
C ILE A 113 -6.27 4.45 -0.95
N TYR A 114 -6.31 3.14 -1.17
CA TYR A 114 -6.60 2.51 -2.44
C TYR A 114 -7.83 1.63 -2.28
N SER A 115 -8.79 1.73 -3.21
CA SER A 115 -9.83 0.73 -3.35
C SER A 115 -9.24 -0.47 -4.09
N LEU A 116 -9.29 -1.63 -3.45
CA LEU A 116 -8.88 -2.90 -4.04
C LEU A 116 -9.99 -3.49 -4.90
N PRO A 117 -9.66 -4.38 -5.86
CA PRO A 117 -10.65 -4.99 -6.75
C PRO A 117 -11.66 -5.90 -6.05
N ASP A 118 -11.28 -6.49 -4.92
CA ASP A 118 -12.12 -7.33 -4.07
C ASP A 118 -13.11 -6.53 -3.19
N GLY A 119 -13.10 -5.19 -3.30
CA GLY A 119 -13.95 -4.28 -2.54
C GLY A 119 -13.36 -3.84 -1.19
N ASN A 120 -12.19 -4.35 -0.79
CA ASN A 120 -11.47 -3.90 0.39
C ASN A 120 -10.71 -2.59 0.12
N GLU A 121 -10.13 -2.02 1.16
CA GLU A 121 -9.24 -0.86 1.06
C GLU A 121 -7.83 -1.20 1.54
N LEU A 122 -6.83 -0.85 0.74
CA LEU A 122 -5.44 -0.80 1.15
C LEU A 122 -5.12 0.60 1.67
N PHE A 123 -4.70 0.67 2.92
CA PHE A 123 -4.18 1.89 3.54
C PHE A 123 -2.66 1.80 3.58
N LEU A 124 -2.00 2.55 2.70
CA LEU A 124 -0.55 2.68 2.64
C LEU A 124 -0.13 3.92 3.42
N TYR A 125 0.89 3.83 4.27
CA TYR A 125 1.41 4.98 4.99
C TYR A 125 2.90 4.92 5.23
N ARG A 126 3.52 6.10 5.42
CA ARG A 126 4.95 6.21 5.75
C ARG A 126 5.19 7.38 6.70
N THR A 127 6.05 7.16 7.68
CA THR A 127 6.56 8.20 8.56
C THR A 127 7.93 8.67 8.09
N PRO A 128 8.37 9.89 8.44
CA PRO A 128 9.73 10.36 8.18
C PRO A 128 10.81 9.50 8.84
N THR A 129 10.47 8.80 9.92
CA THR A 129 11.40 8.04 10.76
C THR A 129 11.59 6.60 10.30
N GLU A 130 10.74 6.08 9.41
CA GLU A 130 10.83 4.71 8.92
C GLU A 130 11.41 4.64 7.50
N ASN A 131 12.29 3.65 7.29
CA ASN A 131 12.99 3.45 6.00
C ASN A 131 12.08 2.89 4.89
N THR A 132 10.87 2.43 5.24
CA THR A 132 9.92 1.86 4.29
C THR A 132 8.50 2.23 4.65
N SER A 133 7.58 2.11 3.69
CA SER A 133 6.16 2.24 3.94
C SER A 133 5.62 1.02 4.66
N ALA A 134 4.57 1.22 5.45
CA ALA A 134 3.78 0.17 6.06
C ALA A 134 2.36 0.21 5.49
N TYR A 135 1.61 -0.85 5.72
CA TYR A 135 0.25 -0.95 5.23
C TYR A 135 -0.67 -1.66 6.20
N PHE A 136 -1.97 -1.45 6.01
CA PHE A 136 -3.01 -2.36 6.47
C PHE A 136 -4.15 -2.42 5.46
N ILE A 137 -4.81 -3.58 5.39
CA ILE A 137 -5.97 -3.80 4.54
C ILE A 137 -7.20 -3.89 5.43
N ARG A 138 -8.29 -3.25 5.02
CA ARG A 138 -9.53 -3.23 5.79
C ARG A 138 -10.75 -3.42 4.91
N LYS A 139 -11.85 -3.85 5.52
CA LYS A 139 -13.17 -3.80 4.89
C LYS A 139 -13.54 -2.35 4.62
N LYS A 140 -14.06 -2.08 3.41
CA LYS A 140 -14.65 -0.79 3.07
C LYS A 140 -15.91 -0.59 3.93
N SER A 141 -15.96 0.51 4.67
CA SER A 141 -17.10 0.88 5.51
C SER A 141 -18.18 1.58 4.70
#